data_AF-A0A965QNU1-F1
#
_entry.id   AF-A0A965QNU1-F1
#
_cell.length_a   1.000
_cell.length_b   1.000
_cell.length_c   1.000
_cell.angle_alpha   90.00
_cell.angle_beta   90.00
_cell.angle_gamma   90.00
#
_symmetry.space_group_name_H-M   'P 1'
#
loop_
_entity.id
_entity.type
_entity.pdbx_description
1 polymer ?
#
loop_
_entity_poly.entity_id
_entity_poly.type
_entity_poly.pdbx_seq_one_letter_code
_entity_poly.pdbx_strand_id
1 'polypeptide(L)'
;MSDGSTRPLKPGERRSSPLSREEIENVIRNNKDDTQSCFESLLPQDAKIEGKLYITFDIESGGKVANATYNERRSTYKNPKLAACIVDKVNNWRFPVLTTDETLQINYPFHLISAEPGSPEQNEPSLAPAKN
;
A
#
# COMPACT_ATOMS: atom_id res chain seq x y z
N MET A 1 -4.05 -43.91 -25.53
CA MET A 1 -4.71 -43.68 -24.23
C MET A 1 -4.31 -42.31 -23.76
N SER A 2 -5.24 -41.37 -23.85
CA SER A 2 -5.08 -39.98 -23.45
C SER A 2 -5.27 -39.88 -21.95
N ASP A 3 -4.28 -39.40 -21.21
CA ASP A 3 -4.53 -38.65 -19.98
C ASP A 3 -3.42 -37.63 -19.78
N GLY A 4 -3.63 -36.46 -20.37
CA GLY A 4 -2.97 -35.25 -19.95
C GLY A 4 -3.64 -34.75 -18.68
N SER A 5 -3.10 -35.11 -17.53
CA SER A 5 -3.43 -34.45 -16.26
C SER A 5 -2.32 -33.45 -15.91
N THR A 6 -2.22 -32.39 -16.71
CA THR A 6 -1.57 -31.15 -16.25
C THR A 6 -2.42 -30.62 -15.11
N ARG A 7 -1.98 -30.85 -13.86
CA ARG A 7 -2.64 -30.30 -12.69
C ARG A 7 -2.72 -28.78 -12.83
N PRO A 8 -3.90 -28.16 -12.66
CA PRO A 8 -4.01 -26.71 -12.65
C PRO A 8 -3.22 -26.19 -11.45
N LEU A 9 -2.19 -25.39 -11.73
CA LEU A 9 -1.54 -24.56 -10.72
C LEU A 9 -2.60 -23.59 -10.20
N LYS A 10 -3.08 -23.83 -8.98
CA LYS A 10 -3.88 -22.85 -8.24
C LYS A 10 -3.03 -21.58 -8.07
N PRO A 11 -3.47 -20.40 -8.54
CA PRO A 11 -2.77 -19.16 -8.27
C PRO A 11 -2.97 -18.82 -6.79
N GLY A 12 -1.96 -19.15 -5.98
CA GLY A 12 -2.02 -19.03 -4.53
C GLY A 12 -1.07 -20.00 -3.83
N GLU A 13 0.01 -20.40 -4.51
CA GLU A 13 1.15 -21.04 -3.86
C GLU A 13 1.54 -20.13 -2.71
N ARG A 14 1.21 -20.58 -1.50
CA ARG A 14 1.47 -19.91 -0.25
C ARG A 14 2.98 -19.85 -0.10
N ARG A 15 3.61 -18.83 -0.69
CA ARG A 15 4.77 -18.24 -0.04
C ARG A 15 4.22 -17.83 1.30
N SER A 16 4.58 -18.57 2.34
CA SER A 16 4.26 -18.28 3.73
C SER A 16 4.95 -16.96 4.10
N SER A 17 4.54 -15.87 3.48
CA SER A 17 4.85 -14.54 3.94
C SER A 17 4.13 -14.40 5.27
N PRO A 18 4.81 -13.88 6.30
CA PRO A 18 4.24 -13.78 7.64
C PRO A 18 3.07 -12.81 7.73
N LEU A 19 2.72 -12.15 6.62
CA LEU A 19 1.56 -11.31 6.43
C LEU A 19 0.96 -11.59 5.04
N SER A 20 -0.36 -11.79 4.96
CA SER A 20 -1.04 -12.12 3.71
C SER A 20 -1.20 -10.89 2.84
N ARG A 21 -1.21 -11.06 1.52
CA ARG A 21 -1.48 -9.97 0.57
C ARG A 21 -2.77 -9.22 0.90
N GLU A 22 -3.83 -9.95 1.23
CA GLU A 22 -5.14 -9.37 1.55
C GLU A 22 -5.09 -8.44 2.78
N GLU A 23 -4.28 -8.78 3.79
CA GLU A 23 -4.10 -7.96 4.98
C GLU A 23 -3.35 -6.65 4.65
N ILE A 24 -2.29 -6.74 3.85
CA ILE A 24 -1.55 -5.57 3.34
C ILE A 24 -2.52 -4.67 2.56
N GLU A 25 -3.25 -5.25 1.62
CA GLU A 25 -4.16 -4.52 0.75
C GLU A 25 -5.31 -3.89 1.53
N ASN A 26 -5.80 -4.54 2.59
CA ASN A 26 -6.83 -3.99 3.47
C ASN A 26 -6.33 -2.78 4.26
N VAL A 27 -5.12 -2.85 4.83
CA VAL A 27 -4.49 -1.70 5.51
C VAL A 27 -4.30 -0.54 4.53
N ILE A 28 -3.75 -0.83 3.35
CA ILE A 28 -3.53 0.20 2.32
C ILE A 28 -4.85 0.85 1.89
N ARG A 29 -5.90 0.06 1.72
CA ARG A 29 -7.24 0.56 1.34
C ARG A 29 -7.83 1.45 2.43
N ASN A 30 -7.74 1.03 3.69
CA ASN A 30 -8.25 1.80 4.82
C ASN A 30 -7.49 3.10 5.07
N ASN A 31 -6.22 3.17 4.66
CA ASN A 31 -5.41 4.38 4.77
C ASN A 31 -5.23 5.08 3.41
N LYS A 32 -6.10 4.79 2.43
CA LYS A 32 -6.00 5.41 1.11
C LYS A 32 -6.20 6.93 1.20
N ASP A 33 -7.09 7.39 2.07
CA ASP A 33 -7.31 8.81 2.36
C ASP A 33 -6.05 9.56 2.80
N ASP A 34 -5.17 8.93 3.58
CA ASP A 34 -3.89 9.53 3.97
C ASP A 34 -3.00 9.81 2.75
N THR A 35 -2.92 8.83 1.84
CA THR A 35 -2.17 9.00 0.60
C THR A 35 -2.85 10.04 -0.29
N GLN A 36 -4.19 10.02 -0.38
CA GLN A 36 -4.99 10.99 -1.13
C GLN A 36 -4.74 12.43 -0.68
N SER A 37 -4.75 12.68 0.63
CA SER A 37 -4.46 14.00 1.20
C SER A 37 -3.06 14.50 0.83
N CYS A 38 -2.05 13.62 0.80
CA CYS A 38 -0.71 13.97 0.32
C CYS A 38 -0.72 14.39 -1.16
N PHE A 39 -1.50 13.73 -2.01
CA PHE A 39 -1.66 14.11 -3.41
C PHE A 39 -2.30 15.49 -3.51
N GLU A 40 -3.46 15.70 -2.90
CA GLU A 40 -4.22 16.96 -2.97
C GLU A 40 -3.46 18.16 -2.39
N SER A 41 -2.66 17.93 -1.35
CA SER A 41 -1.87 18.99 -0.71
C SER A 41 -0.64 19.41 -1.52
N LEU A 42 -0.12 18.53 -2.37
CA LEU A 42 1.15 18.72 -3.06
C LEU A 42 1.01 18.87 -4.58
N LEU A 43 -0.12 18.48 -5.15
CA LEU A 43 -0.42 18.56 -6.57
C LEU A 43 -1.52 19.59 -6.84
N PRO A 44 -1.37 20.44 -7.86
CA PRO A 44 -2.46 21.29 -8.33
C PRO A 44 -3.62 20.44 -8.90
N GLN A 45 -4.85 20.96 -8.84
CA GLN A 45 -6.05 20.24 -9.31
C GLN A 45 -5.96 19.76 -10.77
N ASP A 46 -5.18 20.44 -11.62
CA ASP A 46 -4.95 20.06 -13.02
C ASP A 46 -3.72 19.16 -13.24
N ALA A 47 -3.11 18.64 -12.18
CA ALA A 47 -1.93 17.79 -12.30
C ALA A 47 -2.29 16.42 -12.88
N LYS A 48 -2.11 16.25 -14.19
CA LYS A 48 -2.11 14.93 -14.83
C LYS A 48 -0.84 14.18 -14.46
N ILE A 49 -0.92 13.38 -13.40
CA ILE A 49 0.14 12.45 -13.03
C ILE A 49 -0.27 11.02 -13.34
N GLU A 50 0.59 10.32 -14.06
CA GLU A 50 0.45 8.90 -14.36
C GLU A 50 1.80 8.25 -14.08
N GLY A 51 1.83 7.31 -13.14
CA GLY A 51 3.09 6.72 -12.72
C GLY A 51 2.93 5.68 -11.61
N LYS A 52 4.07 5.08 -11.26
CA LYS A 52 4.19 4.10 -10.19
C LYS A 52 5.19 4.60 -9.18
N LEU A 53 4.79 4.64 -7.92
CA LEU A 53 5.64 4.86 -6.78
C LEU A 53 5.88 3.53 -6.08
N TYR A 54 7.13 3.16 -5.92
CA TYR A 54 7.53 2.00 -5.14
C TYR A 54 7.99 2.48 -3.77
N ILE A 55 7.24 2.09 -2.75
CA ILE A 55 7.62 2.30 -1.35
C ILE A 55 8.03 0.96 -0.78
N THR A 56 9.23 0.91 -0.20
CA THR A 56 9.69 -0.24 0.57
C THR A 56 9.61 0.11 2.03
N PHE A 57 9.01 -0.77 2.82
CA PHE A 57 8.89 -0.58 4.25
C PHE A 57 9.05 -1.89 5.01
N ASP A 58 9.60 -1.80 6.20
CA ASP A 58 9.90 -2.92 7.08
C ASP A 58 8.87 -2.97 8.19
N ILE A 59 8.13 -4.07 8.28
CA ILE A 59 7.16 -4.30 9.35
C ILE A 59 7.85 -5.12 10.43
N GLU A 60 7.87 -4.60 11.65
CA GLU A 60 8.32 -5.31 12.86
C GLU A 60 7.34 -6.41 13.25
N SER A 61 7.80 -7.39 14.05
CA SER A 61 6.95 -8.50 14.53
C SER A 61 5.65 -8.01 15.17
N GLY A 62 5.70 -6.90 15.92
CA GLY A 62 4.55 -6.25 16.51
C GLY A 62 3.60 -5.56 15.53
N GLY A 63 3.81 -5.64 14.20
CA GLY A 63 2.99 -5.04 13.14
C GLY A 63 3.22 -3.55 12.91
N LYS A 64 4.29 -2.98 13.46
CA LYS A 64 4.62 -1.55 13.32
C LYS A 64 5.59 -1.40 12.16
N VAL A 65 5.48 -0.32 11.39
CA VAL A 65 6.50 0.00 10.40
C VAL A 65 7.75 0.54 11.12
N ALA A 66 8.86 -0.19 11.04
CA ALA A 66 10.16 0.22 11.56
C ALA A 66 10.80 1.30 10.68
N ASN A 67 10.77 1.07 9.36
CA ASN A 67 11.33 1.98 8.37
C ASN A 67 10.45 1.97 7.13
N ALA A 68 10.27 3.14 6.51
CA ALA A 68 9.72 3.24 5.17
C ALA A 68 10.60 4.14 4.31
N THR A 69 10.87 3.71 3.09
CA THR A 69 11.78 4.35 2.15
C THR A 69 11.20 4.33 0.75
N TYR A 70 11.29 5.47 0.08
CA TYR A 70 10.92 5.61 -1.32
C TYR A 70 12.00 5.06 -2.25
N ASN A 71 11.62 4.19 -3.19
CA ASN A 71 12.54 3.63 -4.17
C ASN A 71 12.53 4.45 -5.46
N GLU A 72 13.34 5.50 -5.52
CA GLU A 72 13.49 6.36 -6.71
C GLU A 72 13.92 5.63 -7.98
N ARG A 73 14.66 4.53 -7.85
CA ARG A 73 15.17 3.76 -9.00
C ARG A 73 14.09 2.95 -9.70
N ARG A 74 13.11 2.44 -8.94
CA ARG A 74 11.99 1.65 -9.48
C ARG A 74 10.78 2.53 -9.80
N SER A 75 10.68 3.66 -9.13
CA SER A 75 9.57 4.59 -9.28
C SER A 75 9.73 5.44 -10.53
N THR A 76 8.63 5.61 -11.25
CA THR A 76 8.58 6.49 -12.43
C THR A 76 8.30 7.93 -12.02
N TYR A 77 7.57 8.14 -10.92
CA TYR A 77 7.22 9.47 -10.45
C TYR A 77 8.32 10.04 -9.53
N LYS A 78 8.99 11.13 -9.94
CA LYS A 78 10.18 11.68 -9.28
C LYS A 78 9.93 12.95 -8.45
N ASN A 79 8.84 13.01 -7.68
CA ASN A 79 8.62 14.14 -6.77
C ASN A 79 8.99 13.74 -5.32
N PRO A 80 10.09 14.27 -4.78
CA PRO A 80 10.53 13.92 -3.43
C PRO A 80 9.57 14.41 -2.35
N LYS A 81 8.84 15.52 -2.56
CA LYS A 81 7.88 16.04 -1.58
C LYS A 81 6.72 15.07 -1.38
N LEU A 82 6.18 14.57 -2.49
CA LEU A 82 5.06 13.62 -2.47
C LEU A 82 5.49 12.27 -1.92
N ALA A 83 6.65 11.79 -2.35
CA ALA A 83 7.24 10.56 -1.82
C ALA A 83 7.45 10.66 -0.30
N ALA A 84 8.00 11.76 0.20
CA ALA A 84 8.20 11.99 1.63
C ALA A 84 6.88 12.00 2.41
N CYS A 85 5.84 12.67 1.89
CA CYS A 85 4.52 12.69 2.54
C CYS A 85 3.92 11.28 2.65
N ILE A 86 3.96 10.49 1.56
CA ILE A 86 3.46 9.11 1.56
C ILE A 86 4.28 8.24 2.51
N VAL A 87 5.61 8.36 2.50
CA VAL A 87 6.51 7.62 3.42
C VAL A 87 6.18 7.93 4.87
N ASP A 88 5.93 9.20 5.21
CA ASP A 88 5.55 9.61 6.56
C ASP A 88 4.22 8.98 6.98
N LYS A 89 3.22 9.01 6.10
CA LYS A 89 1.93 8.32 6.33
C LYS A 89 2.11 6.82 6.53
N VAL A 90 2.86 6.14 5.65
CA VAL A 90 3.12 4.70 5.73
C VAL A 90 3.83 4.33 7.04
N ASN A 91 4.77 5.16 7.52
CA ASN A 91 5.41 4.93 8.84
C ASN A 91 4.42 4.99 10.00
N ASN A 92 3.33 5.76 9.86
CA ASN A 92 2.28 5.85 10.86
C ASN A 92 1.21 4.74 10.73
N TRP A 93 1.26 3.92 9.68
CA TRP A 93 0.31 2.83 9.50
C TRP A 93 0.57 1.67 10.44
N ARG A 94 -0.52 0.99 10.78
CA ARG A 94 -0.52 -0.15 11.71
C ARG A 94 -0.92 -1.41 10.95
N PHE A 95 0.03 -2.30 10.77
CA PHE A 95 -0.18 -3.61 10.17
C PHE A 95 -0.53 -4.66 11.24
N PRO A 96 -1.19 -5.76 10.85
CA PRO A 96 -1.36 -6.89 11.76
C PRO A 96 -0.01 -7.46 12.20
N VAL A 97 -0.02 -8.05 13.40
CA VAL A 97 1.15 -8.70 14.01
C VAL A 97 1.60 -9.84 13.12
N LEU A 98 2.90 -9.89 12.85
CA LEU A 98 3.48 -10.94 12.04
C LEU A 98 3.47 -12.26 12.80
N THR A 99 3.32 -13.38 12.08
CA THR A 99 3.46 -14.71 12.68
C THR A 99 4.91 -15.10 12.98
N THR A 100 5.86 -14.18 12.77
CA THR A 100 7.30 -14.35 13.00
C THR A 100 7.85 -13.17 13.80
N ASP A 101 8.93 -13.42 14.54
CA ASP A 101 9.66 -12.39 15.30
C ASP A 101 10.62 -11.56 14.43
N GLU A 102 10.73 -11.87 13.14
CA GLU A 102 11.56 -11.15 12.18
C GLU A 102 10.83 -9.95 11.55
N THR A 103 11.61 -8.97 11.09
CA THR A 103 11.08 -7.86 10.29
C THR A 103 10.75 -8.32 8.88
N LEU A 104 9.54 -8.04 8.40
CA LEU A 104 9.13 -8.30 7.02
C LEU A 104 9.31 -7.05 6.17
N GLN A 105 10.27 -7.09 5.24
CA GLN A 105 10.42 -6.05 4.22
C GLN A 105 9.38 -6.25 3.10
N ILE A 106 8.52 -5.25 2.90
CA ILE A 106 7.51 -5.22 1.85
C ILE A 106 7.85 -4.11 0.86
N ASN A 107 7.82 -4.43 -0.43
CA ASN A 107 7.91 -3.44 -1.50
C ASN A 107 6.56 -3.36 -2.24
N TYR A 108 5.82 -2.27 -2.00
CA TYR A 108 4.49 -2.09 -2.55
C TYR A 108 4.46 -1.03 -3.66
N PRO A 109 3.90 -1.36 -4.85
CA PRO A 109 3.72 -0.41 -5.94
C PRO A 109 2.41 0.37 -5.79
N PHE A 110 2.51 1.62 -5.38
CA PHE A 110 1.42 2.59 -5.44
C PHE A 110 1.25 3.08 -6.87
N HIS A 111 0.09 2.82 -7.45
CA HIS A 111 -0.26 3.30 -8.79
C HIS A 111 -0.92 4.66 -8.67
N LEU A 112 -0.33 5.66 -9.29
CA LEU A 112 -0.83 7.02 -9.32
C LEU A 112 -1.42 7.29 -10.70
N ILE A 113 -2.71 7.54 -10.74
CA ILE A 113 -3.47 7.94 -11.92
C ILE A 113 -4.37 9.09 -11.48
N SER A 114 -4.00 10.32 -11.82
CA SER A 114 -4.72 11.55 -11.44
C SER A 114 -5.55 12.10 -12.60
N ALA A 115 -6.12 11.22 -13.43
CA ALA A 115 -7.02 11.63 -14.51
C ALA A 115 -8.15 10.62 -14.72
N GLU A 116 -9.00 10.47 -13.69
CA GLU A 116 -10.41 10.15 -13.89
C GLU A 116 -11.27 11.13 -13.07
N PRO A 117 -12.04 12.04 -13.71
CA PRO A 117 -13.11 12.75 -13.03
C PRO A 117 -14.23 11.74 -12.72
N GLY A 118 -14.14 11.10 -11.56
CA GLY A 118 -15.14 10.13 -11.11
C GLY A 118 -14.63 8.95 -10.30
N SER A 119 -13.76 9.15 -9.31
CA SER A 119 -13.65 8.16 -8.22
C SER A 119 -14.69 8.52 -7.15
N PRO A 120 -15.83 7.80 -7.06
CA PRO A 120 -16.76 8.03 -5.97
C PRO A 120 -16.05 7.66 -4.66
N GLU A 121 -16.18 8.57 -3.71
CA GLU A 121 -16.39 8.31 -2.28
C GLU A 121 -15.78 7.00 -1.77
N GLN A 122 -14.64 7.15 -1.10
CA GLN A 122 -14.09 6.10 -0.26
C GLN A 122 -15.21 5.64 0.68
N ASN A 123 -15.60 4.37 0.60
CA ASN A 123 -16.60 3.77 1.48
C ASN A 123 -16.16 4.00 2.94
N GLU A 124 -16.71 5.03 3.56
CA GLU A 124 -16.58 5.38 4.96
C GLU A 124 -17.20 4.23 5.78
N PRO A 125 -16.50 3.67 6.77
CA PRO A 125 -17.15 3.48 8.04
C PRO A 125 -16.65 4.57 8.96
N SER A 126 -17.47 5.62 9.07
CA SER A 126 -17.46 6.56 10.17
C SER A 126 -17.36 5.77 11.48
N LEU A 127 -16.17 5.70 12.08
CA LEU A 127 -16.09 5.45 13.51
C LEU A 127 -15.95 6.81 14.16
N ALA A 128 -17.10 7.48 14.27
CA ALA A 128 -17.27 8.65 15.08
C ALA A 128 -16.78 8.37 16.52
N PRO A 129 -16.17 9.36 17.20
CA PRO A 129 -15.73 9.21 18.58
C PRO A 129 -16.93 9.06 19.50
N ALA A 130 -17.02 7.92 20.21
CA ALA A 130 -17.92 7.78 21.35
C ALA A 130 -17.43 8.72 22.46
N LYS A 131 -18.02 9.92 22.52
CA LYS A 131 -17.97 10.79 23.69
C LYS A 131 -18.79 10.13 24.80
N ASN A 132 -18.21 10.01 25.98
CA ASN A 132 -18.93 9.69 27.20
C ASN A 132 -18.56 10.68 28.30
#